data_AF-A0A527YNU6-F1
#
_entry.id   AF-A0A527YNU6-F1
#
_cell.length_a   1.000
_cell.length_b   1.000
_cell.length_c   1.000
_cell.angle_alpha   90.00
_cell.angle_beta   90.00
_cell.angle_gamma   90.00
#
_symmetry.space_group_name_H-M   'P 1'
#
loop_
_entity.id
_entity.type
_entity.pdbx_description
1 polymer ?
#
loop_
_entity_poly.entity_id
_entity_poly.type
_entity_poly.pdbx_seq_one_letter_code
_entity_poly.pdbx_strand_id
1 'polypeptide(L)'
;DIGALTPPLWGFAEREKLMVFYERASGARMHANYFRVGGVHQDLPPKLLDDIWNFCDPFLKVCGNLDELLTENRIFKQRNVDIGVIGLDDA
;
A
#
# COMPACT_ATOMS: atom_id res chain seq x y z
N ASP A 1 8.92 -12.09 -5.72
CA ASP A 1 10.03 -13.04 -5.45
C ASP A 1 9.62 -14.51 -5.34
N ILE A 2 8.50 -14.87 -4.71
CA ILE A 2 8.10 -16.29 -4.53
C ILE A 2 7.36 -16.90 -5.76
N GLY A 3 7.08 -16.09 -6.79
CA GLY A 3 6.50 -16.55 -8.06
C GLY A 3 5.03 -16.15 -8.30
N ALA A 4 4.35 -15.56 -7.32
CA ALA A 4 3.05 -14.92 -7.52
C ALA A 4 3.24 -13.55 -8.21
N LEU A 5 2.91 -13.46 -9.50
CA LEU A 5 3.12 -12.25 -10.31
C LEU A 5 1.90 -11.32 -10.36
N THR A 6 0.70 -11.86 -10.17
CA THR A 6 -0.56 -11.08 -10.22
C THR A 6 -0.75 -10.14 -9.02
N PRO A 7 -0.51 -10.57 -7.76
CA PRO A 7 -0.72 -9.71 -6.59
C PRO A 7 0.13 -8.42 -6.61
N PRO A 8 1.43 -8.45 -6.97
CA PRO A 8 2.21 -7.23 -7.11
C PRO A 8 1.67 -6.24 -8.16
N LEU A 9 1.18 -6.74 -9.30
CA LEU A 9 0.65 -5.88 -10.36
C LEU A 9 -0.64 -5.18 -9.92
N TRP A 10 -1.54 -5.90 -9.24
CA TRP A 10 -2.76 -5.30 -8.67
C TRP A 10 -2.43 -4.29 -7.57
N GLY A 11 -1.46 -4.60 -6.71
CA GLY A 11 -0.96 -3.67 -5.70
C GLY A 11 -0.34 -2.41 -6.31
N PHE A 12 0.40 -2.54 -7.42
CA PHE A 12 1.00 -1.39 -8.11
C PHE A 12 -0.03 -0.47 -8.76
N ALA A 13 -1.14 -1.02 -9.28
CA ALA A 13 -2.23 -0.20 -9.80
C ALA A 13 -2.86 0.69 -8.73
N GLU A 14 -3.06 0.15 -7.51
CA GLU A 14 -3.58 0.95 -6.39
C GLU A 14 -2.52 1.92 -5.83
N ARG A 15 -1.26 1.49 -5.77
CA ARG A 15 -0.14 2.36 -5.39
C ARG A 15 0.01 3.55 -6.33
N GLU A 16 -0.26 3.38 -7.62
CA GLU A 16 -0.21 4.47 -8.59
C GLU A 16 -1.24 5.57 -8.29
N LYS A 17 -2.45 5.19 -7.86
CA LYS A 17 -3.47 6.16 -7.42
C LYS A 17 -3.01 6.95 -6.19
N LEU A 18 -2.36 6.28 -5.24
CA LEU A 18 -1.75 6.94 -4.08
C LEU A 18 -0.62 7.90 -4.50
N MET A 19 0.18 7.55 -5.51
CA MET A 19 1.21 8.44 -6.04
C MET A 19 0.64 9.70 -6.68
N VAL A 20 -0.55 9.64 -7.27
CA VAL A 20 -1.28 10.83 -7.76
C VAL A 20 -1.69 11.75 -6.61
N PHE A 21 -2.07 11.19 -5.45
CA PHE A 21 -2.36 12.00 -4.26
C PHE A 21 -1.11 12.71 -3.75
N TYR A 22 0.03 12.01 -3.73
CA TYR A 22 1.33 12.60 -3.37
C TYR A 22 1.74 13.72 -4.33
N GLU A 23 1.54 13.52 -5.63
CA GLU A 23 1.79 14.54 -6.65
C GLU A 23 0.92 15.78 -6.45
N ARG A 24 -0.37 15.60 -6.16
CA ARG A 24 -1.28 16.73 -5.89
C ARG A 24 -0.96 17.45 -4.58
N ALA A 25 -0.50 16.73 -3.57
CA ALA A 25 -0.17 17.30 -2.26
C ALA A 25 1.19 18.01 -2.23
N SER A 26 2.16 17.61 -3.06
CA SER A 26 3.55 18.09 -2.96
C SER A 26 4.22 18.50 -4.26
N GLY A 27 3.62 18.20 -5.41
CA GLY A 27 4.20 18.38 -6.75
C GLY A 27 5.17 17.26 -7.16
N ALA A 28 5.49 16.32 -6.28
CA ALA A 28 6.37 15.19 -6.57
C ALA A 28 5.70 13.85 -6.23
N ARG A 29 6.00 12.82 -7.02
CA ARG A 29 5.34 11.52 -6.89
C ARG A 29 5.88 10.69 -5.74
N MET A 30 7.19 10.69 -5.49
CA MET A 30 7.81 9.89 -4.41
C MET A 30 8.53 10.76 -3.36
N HIS A 31 9.40 11.67 -3.78
CA HIS A 31 10.17 12.51 -2.86
C HIS A 31 9.44 13.83 -2.61
N ALA A 32 8.40 13.78 -1.78
CA ALA A 32 7.47 14.88 -1.56
C ALA A 32 8.04 16.09 -0.80
N ASN A 33 9.04 15.89 0.07
CA ASN A 33 9.54 16.94 1.00
C ASN A 33 8.40 17.76 1.66
N TYR A 34 7.29 17.06 1.96
CA TYR A 34 6.03 17.65 2.39
C TYR A 34 6.03 17.94 3.90
N PHE A 35 6.56 17.01 4.69
CA PHE A 35 6.76 17.20 6.12
C PHE A 35 8.03 18.01 6.37
N ARG A 36 7.89 19.11 7.11
CA ARG A 36 9.00 19.99 7.48
C ARG A 36 8.96 20.25 8.98
N VAL A 37 10.10 20.66 9.54
CA VAL A 37 10.13 21.06 10.97
C VAL A 37 9.15 22.23 11.15
N GLY A 38 8.18 22.06 12.05
CA GLY A 38 7.10 23.04 12.27
C GLY A 38 5.77 22.70 11.56
N GLY A 39 5.68 21.60 10.81
CA GLY A 39 4.40 21.08 10.29
C GLY A 39 4.49 20.57 8.85
N VAL A 40 3.65 21.11 7.98
CA VAL A 40 3.55 20.73 6.56
C VAL A 40 3.97 21.88 5.65
N HIS A 41 4.48 21.57 4.46
CA HIS A 41 4.91 22.58 3.50
C HIS A 41 3.75 23.45 3.00
N GLN A 42 2.64 22.80 2.64
CA GLN A 42 1.46 23.45 2.06
C GLN A 42 0.19 22.69 2.46
N ASP A 43 -0.92 23.40 2.49
CA ASP A 43 -2.22 22.78 2.79
C ASP A 43 -2.71 21.90 1.63
N LEU A 44 -3.60 20.95 1.93
CA LEU A 44 -4.17 20.04 0.94
C LEU A 44 -5.27 20.76 0.15
N PRO A 45 -5.35 20.56 -1.18
CA PRO A 45 -6.48 21.07 -1.94
C PRO A 45 -7.78 20.37 -1.48
N PRO A 46 -8.89 21.08 -1.23
CA PRO A 46 -10.12 20.48 -0.66
C PRO A 46 -10.64 19.28 -1.45
N LYS A 47 -10.56 19.34 -2.77
CA LYS A 47 -10.97 18.25 -3.67
C LYS A 47 -10.18 16.94 -3.47
N LEU A 48 -8.95 17.03 -2.94
CA LEU A 48 -8.15 15.85 -2.66
C LEU A 48 -8.72 15.04 -1.48
N LEU A 49 -9.40 15.68 -0.53
CA LEU A 49 -10.05 14.97 0.57
C LEU A 49 -11.18 14.08 0.06
N ASP A 50 -12.01 14.60 -0.84
CA ASP A 50 -13.09 13.84 -1.47
C ASP A 50 -12.54 12.68 -2.32
N ASP A 51 -11.46 12.92 -3.07
CA ASP A 51 -10.83 11.89 -3.90
C ASP A 51 -10.19 10.77 -3.04
N ILE A 52 -9.60 11.11 -1.89
CA ILE A 52 -9.07 10.13 -0.93
C ILE A 52 -10.22 9.33 -0.30
N TRP A 53 -11.32 10.00 0.10
CA TRP A 53 -12.49 9.34 0.65
C TRP A 53 -13.08 8.32 -0.33
N ASN A 54 -13.24 8.72 -1.59
CA ASN A 54 -13.75 7.84 -2.65
C ASN A 54 -12.79 6.69 -2.99
N PHE A 55 -11.50 6.79 -2.65
CA PHE A 55 -10.53 5.71 -2.84
C PHE A 55 -10.62 4.63 -1.76
N CYS A 56 -11.07 4.95 -0.55
CA CYS A 56 -11.12 4.02 0.57
C CYS A 56 -11.98 2.77 0.29
N ASP A 57 -13.21 2.93 -0.19
CA ASP A 57 -14.14 1.80 -0.39
C ASP A 57 -13.67 0.83 -1.50
N PRO A 58 -13.22 1.29 -2.69
CA PRO A 58 -12.68 0.40 -3.72
C PRO A 58 -11.39 -0.30 -3.28
N PHE A 59 -10.52 0.39 -2.54
CA PHE A 59 -9.23 -0.17 -2.11
C PHE A 59 -9.41 -1.39 -1.21
N LEU A 60 -10.37 -1.34 -0.27
CA LEU A 60 -10.68 -2.47 0.60
C LEU A 60 -11.08 -3.73 -0.17
N LYS A 61 -11.80 -3.57 -1.30
CA LYS A 61 -12.14 -4.70 -2.16
C LYS A 61 -10.90 -5.31 -2.81
N VAL A 62 -9.95 -4.48 -3.25
CA VAL A 62 -8.68 -4.97 -3.82
C VAL A 62 -7.88 -5.71 -2.76
N CYS A 63 -7.81 -5.20 -1.52
CA CYS A 63 -7.20 -5.92 -0.41
C CYS A 63 -7.86 -7.28 -0.15
N GLY A 64 -9.19 -7.34 -0.14
CA GLY A 64 -9.93 -8.61 0.00
C GLY A 64 -9.61 -9.61 -1.12
N ASN A 65 -9.55 -9.15 -2.37
CA ASN A 65 -9.19 -10.01 -3.50
C ASN A 65 -7.73 -10.52 -3.39
N LEU A 66 -6.81 -9.69 -2.89
CA LEU A 66 -5.42 -10.09 -2.66
C LEU A 66 -5.31 -11.13 -1.54
N ASP A 67 -6.08 -10.95 -0.47
CA ASP A 67 -6.16 -11.88 0.67
C ASP A 67 -6.68 -13.25 0.23
N GLU A 68 -7.76 -13.29 -0.56
CA GLU A 68 -8.32 -14.53 -1.11
C GLU A 68 -7.30 -15.32 -1.94
N LEU A 69 -6.44 -14.63 -2.70
CA LEU A 69 -5.43 -15.25 -3.56
C LEU A 69 -4.21 -15.77 -2.82
N LEU A 70 -3.87 -15.21 -1.66
CA LEU A 70 -2.61 -15.48 -0.95
C LEU A 70 -2.82 -16.21 0.37
N THR A 71 -3.78 -15.78 1.18
CA THR A 71 -3.91 -16.19 2.58
C THR A 71 -4.24 -17.67 2.70
N GLU A 72 -5.18 -18.19 1.92
CA GLU A 72 -5.54 -19.62 1.92
C GLU A 72 -4.82 -20.45 0.84
N ASN A 73 -3.88 -19.84 0.13
CA ASN A 73 -3.14 -20.54 -0.92
C ASN A 73 -2.15 -21.55 -0.34
N ARG A 74 -2.40 -22.83 -0.61
CA ARG A 74 -1.55 -23.94 -0.15
C ARG A 74 -0.08 -23.78 -0.54
N ILE A 75 0.21 -23.37 -1.79
CA ILE A 75 1.60 -23.21 -2.27
C ILE A 75 2.27 -22.08 -1.50
N PHE A 76 1.54 -21.00 -1.23
CA PHE A 76 2.05 -19.87 -0.46
C PHE A 76 2.33 -20.24 1.00
N LYS A 77 1.41 -20.97 1.65
CA LYS A 77 1.61 -21.49 3.03
C LYS A 77 2.81 -22.45 3.09
N GLN A 78 2.89 -23.42 2.17
CA GLN A 78 4.01 -24.37 2.11
C GLN A 78 5.38 -23.70 1.94
N ARG A 79 5.43 -22.49 1.40
CA ARG A 79 6.66 -21.74 1.12
C ARG A 79 7.02 -20.71 2.18
N ASN A 80 6.18 -20.50 3.20
CA ASN A 80 6.39 -19.46 4.22
C ASN A 80 6.12 -19.93 5.66
N VAL A 81 5.25 -20.93 5.87
CA VAL A 81 4.97 -21.47 7.21
C VAL A 81 6.21 -22.22 7.72
N ASP A 82 6.55 -21.99 8.99
CA ASP A 82 7.72 -22.53 9.69
C ASP A 82 9.10 -22.09 9.15
N ILE A 83 9.15 -21.00 8.38
CA ILE A 83 10.41 -20.42 7.87
C ILE A 83 10.71 -19.12 8.61
N GLY A 84 11.95 -18.98 9.11
CA GLY A 84 12.39 -17.76 9.79
C GLY A 84 11.70 -17.53 11.15
N VAL A 85 11.42 -18.61 11.89
CA VAL A 85 10.80 -18.53 13.22
C VAL A 85 11.75 -17.80 14.18
N ILE A 86 11.27 -16.71 14.78
CA ILE A 86 11.98 -15.90 15.78
C ILE A 86 11.27 -16.08 17.12
N GLY A 87 12.03 -16.47 18.15
CA GLY A 87 11.53 -16.58 19.52
C GLY A 87 11.32 -15.21 20.15
N LEU A 88 10.44 -15.12 21.14
CA LEU A 88 10.08 -13.83 21.76
C LEU A 88 11.28 -13.15 22.44
N ASP A 89 12.25 -13.93 22.90
CA ASP A 89 13.49 -13.45 23.53
C ASP A 89 14.51 -12.91 22.52
N ASP A 90 14.37 -13.27 21.23
CA ASP A 90 15.29 -12.91 20.13
C ASP A 90 14.70 -11.83 19.18
N ALA A 91 13.42 -11.45 19.37
CA ALA A 91 12.67 -10.51 18.53
C ALA A 91 12.95 -9.03 18.87
#